data_AF-A0A969XK44-F1
#
_entry.id   AF-A0A969XK44-F1
#
_cell.length_a   1.000
_cell.length_b   1.000
_cell.length_c   1.000
_cell.angle_alpha   90.00
_cell.angle_beta   90.00
_cell.angle_gamma   90.00
#
_symmetry.space_group_name_H-M   'P 1'
#
loop_
_entity.id
_entity.type
_entity.pdbx_description
1 polymer ?
#
loop_
_entity_poly.entity_id
_entity_poly.type
_entity_poly.pdbx_seq_one_letter_code
_entity_poly.pdbx_strand_id
1 'polypeptide(L)'
;MRKVIIAVAPVGPAALGESVENPLRPEEIAEQVVSCALAGASMVHLHVRDACGEPTGDLANLGQTLDRIRAESDIIIQGSTGGVSTLSLEERCAALGES
;
A
#
# COMPACT_ATOMS: atom_id res chain seq x y z
N MET A 1 28.95 9.54 6.08
CA MET A 1 28.19 8.27 6.09
C MET A 1 27.33 8.21 4.84
N ARG A 2 27.15 7.03 4.23
CA ARG A 2 26.25 6.82 3.09
C ARG A 2 24.85 6.49 3.61
N LYS A 3 23.85 7.30 3.25
CA LYS A 3 22.44 7.00 3.58
C LYS A 3 21.95 5.81 2.74
N VAL A 4 21.10 4.98 3.33
CA VAL A 4 20.47 3.83 2.68
C VAL A 4 18.96 4.03 2.78
N ILE A 5 18.24 3.78 1.70
CA ILE A 5 16.78 3.81 1.67
C ILE A 5 16.29 2.38 1.93
N ILE A 6 15.40 2.23 2.90
CA ILE A 6 14.67 0.99 3.15
C ILE A 6 13.25 1.18 2.62
N ALA A 7 12.88 0.33 1.67
CA ALA A 7 11.55 0.28 1.08
C ALA A 7 10.79 -0.94 1.59
N VAL A 8 9.53 -0.77 1.97
CA VAL A 8 8.65 -1.87 2.39
C VAL A 8 7.46 -2.01 1.45
N ALA A 9 6.99 -3.25 1.23
CA ALA A 9 5.82 -3.56 0.41
C ALA A 9 4.91 -4.49 1.23
N PRO A 10 4.03 -3.94 2.09
CA PRO A 10 3.32 -4.72 3.11
C PRO A 10 2.18 -5.58 2.57
N VAL A 11 1.59 -5.20 1.43
CA VAL A 11 0.43 -5.88 0.85
C VAL A 11 0.87 -6.90 -0.21
N GLY A 12 0.66 -8.18 0.08
CA GLY A 12 0.96 -9.29 -0.82
C GLY A 12 -0.18 -9.58 -1.81
N PRO A 13 -0.02 -10.54 -2.74
CA PRO A 13 -1.06 -10.96 -3.69
C PRO A 13 -2.21 -11.73 -3.01
N ALA A 14 -3.31 -11.98 -3.73
CA ALA A 14 -4.42 -12.82 -3.26
C ALA A 14 -3.98 -14.24 -2.89
N ALA A 15 -3.11 -14.83 -3.71
CA ALA A 15 -2.59 -16.18 -3.51
C ALA A 15 -1.38 -16.18 -2.56
N LEU A 16 -1.64 -15.97 -1.27
CA LEU A 16 -0.67 -16.23 -0.20
C LEU A 16 -0.93 -17.59 0.44
N GLY A 17 0.10 -18.18 1.03
CA GLY A 17 -0.05 -19.43 1.80
C GLY A 17 -0.89 -19.20 3.06
N GLU A 18 -1.60 -20.24 3.52
CA GLU A 18 -2.55 -20.16 4.65
C GLU A 18 -1.95 -19.62 5.96
N SER A 19 -0.61 -19.67 6.11
CA SER A 19 0.10 -19.19 7.29
C SER A 19 0.55 -17.73 7.22
N VAL A 20 0.17 -16.98 6.18
CA VAL A 20 0.61 -15.59 5.96
C VAL A 20 -0.58 -14.65 6.05
N GLU A 21 -0.55 -13.74 7.03
CA GLU A 21 -1.53 -12.67 7.14
C GLU A 21 -1.23 -11.58 6.10
N ASN A 22 -2.23 -11.28 5.26
CA ASN A 22 -2.16 -10.18 4.29
C ASN A 22 -2.98 -9.00 4.83
N PRO A 23 -2.37 -7.83 5.10
CA PRO A 23 -3.14 -6.66 5.49
C PRO A 23 -3.96 -6.18 4.28
N LEU A 24 -5.28 -6.23 4.39
CA LEU A 24 -6.19 -5.80 3.31
C LEU A 24 -7.01 -4.58 3.72
N ARG A 25 -7.21 -4.35 5.03
CA ARG A 25 -8.00 -3.22 5.52
C ARG A 25 -7.14 -1.96 5.63
N PRO A 26 -7.69 -0.77 5.33
CA PRO A 26 -6.95 0.49 5.44
C PRO A 26 -6.29 0.72 6.79
N GLU A 27 -6.96 0.33 7.89
CA GLU A 27 -6.39 0.43 9.25
C GLU A 27 -5.14 -0.44 9.43
N GLU A 28 -5.23 -1.71 9.03
CA GLU A 28 -4.15 -2.69 9.18
C GLU A 28 -2.93 -2.32 8.34
N ILE A 29 -3.18 -1.87 7.10
CA ILE A 29 -2.13 -1.42 6.19
C ILE A 29 -1.43 -0.18 6.77
N ALA A 30 -2.20 0.81 7.25
CA ALA A 30 -1.64 2.02 7.83
C ALA A 30 -0.82 1.74 9.09
N GLU A 31 -1.33 0.93 10.02
CA GLU A 31 -0.63 0.53 11.25
C GLU A 31 0.71 -0.15 10.94
N GLN A 32 0.74 -1.07 9.95
CA GLN A 32 1.98 -1.71 9.53
C GLN A 32 2.96 -0.72 8.89
N VAL A 33 2.49 0.16 8.01
CA VAL A 33 3.35 1.16 7.35
C VAL A 33 3.96 2.12 8.37
N VAL A 34 3.17 2.63 9.31
CA VAL A 34 3.64 3.51 10.39
C VAL A 34 4.66 2.77 11.26
N SER A 35 4.39 1.51 11.61
CA SER A 35 5.34 0.67 12.36
C SER A 35 6.67 0.48 11.60
N CYS A 36 6.61 0.24 10.29
CA CYS A 36 7.82 0.16 9.46
C CYS A 36 8.57 1.49 9.41
N ALA A 37 7.86 2.62 9.31
CA ALA A 37 8.46 3.96 9.32
C ALA A 37 9.21 4.22 10.64
N LEU A 38 8.57 3.90 11.78
CA LEU A 38 9.18 3.99 13.12
C LEU A 38 10.41 3.08 13.27
N ALA A 39 10.43 1.94 12.58
CA ALA A 39 11.57 1.02 12.55
C ALA A 39 12.70 1.48 11.61
N GLY A 40 12.49 2.54 10.80
CA GLY A 40 13.51 3.14 9.92
C GLY A 40 13.26 2.97 8.42
N ALA A 41 12.10 2.46 8.00
CA ALA A 41 11.70 2.50 6.59
C ALA A 41 11.53 3.95 6.14
N SER A 42 12.05 4.27 4.96
CA SER A 42 11.98 5.62 4.38
C SER A 42 10.93 5.73 3.27
N MET A 43 10.46 4.59 2.75
CA MET A 43 9.44 4.54 1.72
C MET A 43 8.57 3.29 1.81
N VAL A 44 7.32 3.39 1.36
CA VAL A 44 6.40 2.27 1.17
C VAL A 44 5.99 2.17 -0.31
N HIS A 45 6.04 0.95 -0.84
CA HIS A 45 5.38 0.58 -2.08
C HIS A 45 3.98 0.05 -1.75
N LEU A 46 2.95 0.78 -2.16
CA LEU A 46 1.58 0.55 -1.70
C LEU A 46 0.72 -0.07 -2.80
N HIS A 47 0.17 -1.24 -2.50
CA HIS A 47 -1.00 -1.79 -3.17
C HIS A 47 -2.22 -1.61 -2.29
N VAL A 48 -3.39 -1.49 -2.92
CA VAL A 48 -4.68 -1.63 -2.28
C VAL A 48 -5.43 -2.73 -3.00
N ARG A 49 -6.14 -3.54 -2.22
CA ARG A 49 -6.85 -4.73 -2.67
C ARG A 49 -8.26 -4.71 -2.09
N ASP A 50 -9.15 -5.49 -2.68
CA ASP A 50 -10.44 -5.73 -2.06
C ASP A 50 -10.31 -6.71 -0.87
N ALA A 51 -11.44 -6.99 -0.21
CA ALA A 51 -11.49 -7.91 0.94
C ALA A 51 -11.11 -9.37 0.60
N CYS A 52 -11.11 -9.73 -0.69
CA CYS A 52 -10.68 -11.04 -1.18
C CYS A 52 -9.19 -11.07 -1.56
N GLY A 53 -8.50 -9.92 -1.50
CA GLY A 53 -7.11 -9.80 -1.92
C GLY A 53 -6.92 -9.55 -3.43
N GLU A 54 -8.00 -9.33 -4.18
CA GLU A 54 -7.92 -9.07 -5.61
C GLU A 54 -7.54 -7.61 -5.89
N PRO A 55 -6.88 -7.32 -7.04
CA PRO A 55 -6.63 -5.95 -7.47
C PRO A 55 -7.94 -5.16 -7.59
N THR A 56 -7.99 -3.97 -7.01
CA THR A 56 -9.16 -3.09 -7.07
C THR A 56 -8.79 -1.71 -7.59
N GLY A 57 -9.70 -1.10 -8.36
CA GLY A 57 -9.66 0.31 -8.73
C GLY A 57 -10.37 1.22 -7.72
N ASP A 58 -10.85 0.67 -6.60
CA ASP A 58 -11.59 1.44 -5.59
C ASP A 58 -10.69 2.45 -4.88
N LEU A 59 -10.93 3.73 -5.21
CA LEU A 59 -10.23 4.87 -4.64
C LEU A 59 -10.54 5.09 -3.15
N ALA A 60 -11.66 4.59 -2.64
CA ALA A 60 -12.05 4.81 -1.25
C ALA A 60 -11.07 4.12 -0.28
N ASN A 61 -10.71 2.86 -0.57
CA ASN A 61 -9.74 2.14 0.25
C ASN A 61 -8.35 2.78 0.17
N LEU A 62 -7.96 3.28 -1.02
CA LEU A 62 -6.69 3.98 -1.18
C LEU A 62 -6.68 5.30 -0.41
N GLY A 63 -7.68 6.16 -0.57
CA GLY A 63 -7.79 7.43 0.14
C GLY A 63 -7.73 7.24 1.65
N GLN A 64 -8.55 6.33 2.20
CA GLN A 64 -8.53 6.03 3.64
C GLN A 64 -7.17 5.54 4.13
N THR A 65 -6.48 4.70 3.36
CA THR A 65 -5.14 4.21 3.72
C THR A 65 -4.13 5.35 3.72
N LEU A 66 -4.15 6.21 2.70
CA LEU A 66 -3.25 7.36 2.57
C LEU A 66 -3.47 8.37 3.70
N ASP A 67 -4.72 8.72 4.00
CA ASP A 67 -5.07 9.67 5.06
C ASP A 67 -4.56 9.21 6.42
N ARG A 68 -4.73 7.91 6.73
CA ARG A 68 -4.25 7.31 7.98
C ARG A 68 -2.72 7.33 8.07
N ILE A 69 -2.01 6.93 7.01
CA ILE A 69 -0.54 6.95 7.00
C ILE A 69 -0.03 8.39 7.19
N ARG A 70 -0.58 9.35 6.43
CA ARG A 70 -0.18 10.76 6.46
C ARG A 70 -0.49 11.44 7.80
N ALA A 71 -1.48 10.96 8.54
CA ALA A 71 -1.79 11.48 9.87
C ALA A 71 -0.70 11.12 10.91
N GLU A 72 0.08 10.06 10.68
CA GLU A 72 1.00 9.49 11.66
C GLU A 72 2.47 9.40 11.19
N SER A 73 2.73 9.61 9.89
CA SER A 73 4.07 9.44 9.31
C SER A 73 4.33 10.31 8.06
N ASP A 74 5.56 10.80 7.94
CA ASP A 74 6.09 11.48 6.75
C ASP A 74 6.78 10.51 5.75
N ILE A 75 6.52 9.20 5.86
CA ILE A 75 7.12 8.20 4.96
C ILE A 75 6.75 8.46 3.50
N ILE A 76 7.69 8.25 2.57
CA ILE A 76 7.41 8.40 1.14
C ILE A 76 6.46 7.30 0.69
N ILE A 77 5.29 7.68 0.18
CA ILE A 77 4.29 6.73 -0.34
C ILE A 77 4.42 6.62 -1.86
N GLN A 78 4.72 5.42 -2.34
CA GLN A 78 4.76 5.09 -3.76
C GLN A 78 3.59 4.16 -4.10
N GLY A 79 2.50 4.76 -4.60
CA GLY A 79 1.35 4.00 -5.11
C GLY A 79 1.72 3.14 -6.31
N SER A 80 1.26 1.89 -6.33
CA SER A 80 1.47 1.00 -7.47
C SER A 80 0.54 1.39 -8.62
N THR A 81 1.13 1.61 -9.80
CA THR A 81 0.40 1.63 -11.08
C THR A 81 0.65 0.37 -11.90
N GLY A 82 1.46 -0.56 -11.39
CA GLY A 82 1.89 -1.80 -12.05
C GLY A 82 1.08 -3.04 -11.66
N GLY A 83 1.61 -4.22 -12.02
CA GLY A 83 1.06 -5.53 -11.65
C GLY A 83 0.34 -6.26 -12.77
N VAL A 84 0.22 -7.59 -12.62
CA VAL A 84 -0.68 -8.41 -13.45
C VAL A 84 -2.09 -8.16 -12.95
N SER A 85 -2.94 -7.60 -13.82
CA SER A 85 -4.27 -7.16 -13.46
C SER A 85 -5.20 -7.24 -14.66
N THR A 86 -6.47 -7.51 -14.41
CA THR A 86 -7.56 -7.39 -15.38
C THR A 86 -8.10 -5.96 -15.49
N LEU A 87 -7.60 -5.03 -14.65
CA LEU A 87 -7.97 -3.62 -14.65
C LEU A 87 -7.46 -2.91 -15.91
N SER A 88 -8.21 -1.91 -16.35
CA SER A 88 -7.82 -0.96 -17.38
C SER A 88 -6.63 -0.09 -16.96
N LEU A 89 -6.04 0.63 -17.92
CA LEU A 89 -4.95 1.58 -17.64
C LEU A 89 -5.38 2.71 -16.70
N GLU A 90 -6.61 3.20 -16.85
CA GLU A 90 -7.15 4.27 -16.01
C GLU A 90 -7.32 3.80 -14.56
N GLU A 91 -7.92 2.63 -14.36
CA GLU A 91 -8.09 2.03 -13.02
C GLU A 91 -6.75 1.75 -12.33
N ARG A 92 -5.72 1.37 -13.09
CA ARG A 92 -4.36 1.19 -12.54
C ARG A 92 -3.69 2.50 -12.15
N CYS A 93 -4.11 3.61 -12.73
CA CYS A 93 -3.61 4.95 -12.41
C CYS A 93 -4.41 5.63 -11.30
N ALA A 94 -5.33 4.91 -10.65
CA ALA A 94 -6.10 5.34 -9.48
C ALA A 94 -5.26 6.14 -8.45
N ALA A 95 -4.04 5.68 -8.16
CA ALA A 95 -3.15 6.32 -7.18
C ALA A 95 -2.53 7.66 -7.63
N LEU A 96 -2.73 8.06 -8.88
CA LEU A 96 -2.30 9.36 -9.41
C LEU A 96 -3.40 10.43 -9.30
N GLY A 97 -4.63 10.03 -8.93
CA GLY A 97 -5.72 10.97 -8.71
C GLY A 97 -5.40 11.93 -7.57
N GLU A 98 -5.80 13.20 -7.73
CA GLU A 98 -5.69 14.21 -6.68
C GLU A 98 -6.48 13.74 -5.45
N SER A 99 -5.79 13.53 -4.33
CA SER A 99 -6.35 13.22 -3.01
C SER A 99 -5.91 14.26 -2.01
#